data_AF-A0A7J3W8R2-F1
#
_entry.id   AF-A0A7J3W8R2-F1
#
_cell.length_a   1.000
_cell.length_b   1.000
_cell.length_c   1.000
_cell.angle_alpha   90.00
_cell.angle_beta   90.00
_cell.angle_gamma   90.00
#
_symmetry.space_group_name_H-M   'P 1'
#
loop_
_entity.id
_entity.type
_entity.pdbx_description
1 polymer ?
#
loop_
_entity_poly.entity_id
_entity_poly.type
_entity_poly.pdbx_seq_one_letter_code
_entity_poly.pdbx_strand_id
1 'polypeptide(L)'
;METYLPDEVAVESGLLYRLILDGRIKGRILIHSSIIRRLERKALNGDFRGLEELENARRSAENLGLKLEILNGDPDLDPKEALRELAFKNNSIIVTSDYVSAAIAKALGIKVLYEKAKVERCLDAFFEDGVMSVHLKEGLPPRVKRGK
;
A
#
# COMPACT_ATOMS: atom_id res chain seq x y z
N MET A 1 -13.00 -9.13 17.45
CA MET A 1 -12.04 -8.09 17.04
C MET A 1 -11.70 -8.37 15.59
N GLU A 2 -11.87 -7.40 14.69
CA GLU A 2 -11.63 -7.64 13.26
C GLU A 2 -10.13 -7.78 12.96
N THR A 3 -9.81 -8.55 11.93
CA THR A 3 -8.44 -8.75 11.44
C THR A 3 -8.33 -8.18 10.04
N TYR A 4 -7.36 -7.31 9.82
CA TYR A 4 -7.10 -6.63 8.56
C TYR A 4 -5.84 -7.19 7.91
N LEU A 5 -5.95 -7.52 6.63
CA LEU A 5 -4.92 -8.15 5.81
C LEU A 5 -4.57 -7.20 4.65
N PRO A 6 -3.66 -6.23 4.84
CA PRO A 6 -3.19 -5.38 3.77
C PRO A 6 -2.42 -6.18 2.72
N ASP A 7 -2.66 -5.87 1.45
CA ASP A 7 -1.82 -6.33 0.35
C ASP A 7 -0.61 -5.41 0.10
N GLU A 8 0.30 -5.88 -0.74
CA GLU A 8 1.50 -5.11 -1.13
C GLU A 8 1.13 -3.71 -1.65
N VAL A 9 0.09 -3.61 -2.48
CA VAL A 9 -0.33 -2.34 -3.09
C VAL A 9 -0.90 -1.38 -2.04
N ALA A 10 -1.65 -1.88 -1.05
CA ALA A 10 -2.16 -1.07 0.06
C ALA A 10 -1.04 -0.52 0.95
N VAL A 11 0.04 -1.28 1.13
CA VAL A 11 1.23 -0.80 1.85
C VAL A 11 1.93 0.28 1.01
N GLU A 12 2.27 -0.01 -0.24
CA GLU A 12 3.03 0.90 -1.11
C GLU A 12 2.31 2.20 -1.45
N SER A 13 0.98 2.17 -1.54
CA SER A 13 0.17 3.36 -1.83
C SER A 13 -0.08 4.25 -0.60
N GLY A 14 0.41 3.86 0.58
CA GLY A 14 0.13 4.52 1.84
C GLY A 14 -1.33 4.39 2.30
N LEU A 15 -2.11 3.51 1.67
CA LEU A 15 -3.51 3.27 2.05
C LEU A 15 -3.60 2.73 3.48
N LEU A 16 -2.75 1.76 3.83
CA LEU A 16 -2.73 1.18 5.18
C LEU A 16 -2.53 2.27 6.25
N TYR A 17 -1.52 3.11 6.06
CA TYR A 17 -1.21 4.24 6.94
C TYR A 17 -2.39 5.20 7.08
N ARG A 18 -3.01 5.61 5.97
CA ARG A 18 -4.18 6.51 5.97
C ARG A 18 -5.37 5.92 6.71
N LEU A 19 -5.68 4.65 6.48
CA LEU A 19 -6.81 3.98 7.13
C LEU A 19 -6.62 3.81 8.64
N ILE A 20 -5.37 3.66 9.09
CA ILE A 20 -5.01 3.68 10.50
C ILE A 20 -5.28 5.06 11.09
N LEU A 21 -4.76 6.13 10.45
CA LEU A 21 -4.95 7.50 10.91
C LEU A 21 -6.41 7.94 10.94
N ASP A 22 -7.19 7.57 9.91
CA ASP A 22 -8.60 7.91 9.80
C ASP A 22 -9.47 7.10 10.80
N GLY A 23 -8.88 6.21 11.60
CA GLY A 23 -9.59 5.38 12.58
C GLY A 23 -10.53 4.36 11.95
N ARG A 24 -10.34 4.04 10.66
CA ARG A 24 -11.14 3.05 9.92
C ARG A 24 -10.67 1.62 10.20
N ILE A 25 -9.39 1.45 10.55
CA ILE A 25 -8.85 0.20 11.06
C ILE A 25 -8.83 0.28 12.59
N LYS A 26 -9.65 -0.55 13.25
CA LYS A 26 -9.75 -0.62 14.72
C LYS A 26 -9.31 -1.97 15.29
N GLY A 27 -8.85 -2.86 14.43
CA GLY A 27 -8.58 -4.26 14.74
C GLY A 27 -7.09 -4.62 14.68
N ARG A 28 -6.81 -5.92 14.62
CA ARG A 28 -5.46 -6.43 14.41
C ARG A 28 -5.08 -6.29 12.94
N ILE A 29 -3.85 -5.90 12.68
CA ILE A 29 -3.29 -5.80 11.34
C ILE A 29 -2.28 -6.93 11.19
N LEU A 30 -2.49 -7.80 10.20
CA LEU A 30 -1.60 -8.93 9.92
C LEU A 30 -0.95 -8.75 8.55
N ILE A 31 0.37 -8.63 8.52
CA ILE A 31 1.14 -8.54 7.28
C ILE A 31 1.77 -9.89 7.00
N HIS A 32 1.45 -10.49 5.86
CA HIS A 32 2.03 -11.78 5.49
C HIS A 32 3.52 -11.66 5.14
N SER A 33 4.32 -12.67 5.50
CA SER A 33 5.77 -12.70 5.23
C SER A 33 6.12 -12.54 3.74
N SER A 34 5.27 -13.01 2.83
CA SER A 34 5.48 -12.85 1.38
C SER A 34 5.43 -11.37 0.93
N ILE A 35 4.67 -10.52 1.62
CA ILE A 35 4.64 -9.06 1.37
C ILE A 35 5.98 -8.46 1.80
N ILE A 36 6.47 -8.82 3.00
CA ILE A 36 7.77 -8.35 3.51
C ILE A 36 8.89 -8.69 2.52
N ARG A 37 8.93 -9.93 2.02
CA ARG A 37 9.92 -10.34 1.01
C ARG A 37 9.79 -9.59 -0.32
N ARG A 38 8.59 -9.11 -0.66
CA ARG A 38 8.39 -8.31 -1.87
C ARG A 38 8.91 -6.89 -1.70
N LEU A 39 8.61 -6.28 -0.56
CA LEU A 39 9.14 -4.97 -0.16
C LEU A 39 10.67 -4.97 -0.08
N GLU A 40 11.25 -6.01 0.53
CA GLU A 40 12.70 -6.17 0.62
C GLU A 40 13.35 -6.28 -0.77
N ARG A 41 12.79 -7.11 -1.66
CA ARG A 41 13.28 -7.21 -3.05
C ARG A 41 13.18 -5.89 -3.80
N LYS A 42 12.12 -5.10 -3.60
CA LYS A 42 11.97 -3.78 -4.23
C LYS A 42 12.99 -2.78 -3.69
N ALA A 43 13.21 -2.78 -2.38
CA ALA A 43 14.22 -1.93 -1.74
C ALA A 43 15.64 -2.26 -2.21
N LEU A 44 15.98 -3.54 -2.36
CA LEU A 44 17.27 -3.98 -2.93
C LEU A 44 17.46 -3.51 -4.38
N ASN A 45 16.38 -3.25 -5.11
CA ASN A 45 16.39 -2.68 -6.46
C ASN A 45 16.26 -1.13 -6.47
N GLY A 46 16.31 -0.48 -5.31
CA GLY A 46 16.29 0.97 -5.17
C GLY A 46 14.90 1.60 -4.96
N ASP A 47 13.84 0.82 -4.83
CA ASP A 47 12.49 1.33 -4.51
C ASP A 47 12.17 1.16 -3.03
N PHE A 48 12.36 2.24 -2.26
CA PHE A 48 12.18 2.27 -0.80
C PHE A 48 10.79 2.69 -0.35
N ARG A 49 9.90 3.10 -1.27
CA ARG A 49 8.58 3.68 -0.92
C ARG A 49 7.75 2.77 -0.02
N GLY A 50 7.73 1.48 -0.32
CA GLY A 50 6.99 0.51 0.47
C GLY A 50 7.55 0.29 1.88
N LEU A 51 8.86 0.49 2.09
CA LEU A 51 9.45 0.45 3.42
C LEU A 51 9.11 1.70 4.24
N GLU A 52 9.17 2.88 3.62
CA GLU A 52 8.79 4.14 4.27
C GLU A 52 7.31 4.11 4.72
N GLU A 53 6.41 3.66 3.84
CA GLU A 53 4.99 3.54 4.18
C GLU A 53 4.70 2.47 5.23
N LEU A 54 5.44 1.36 5.21
CA LEU A 54 5.35 0.34 6.26
C LEU A 54 5.78 0.89 7.62
N GLU A 55 6.84 1.69 7.66
CA GLU A 55 7.31 2.36 8.87
C GLU A 55 6.27 3.37 9.39
N ASN A 56 5.71 4.20 8.50
CA ASN A 56 4.66 5.16 8.84
C ASN A 56 3.40 4.46 9.40
N ALA A 57 2.99 3.36 8.77
CA ALA A 57 1.86 2.55 9.24
C ALA A 57 2.13 1.95 10.62
N ARG A 58 3.35 1.44 10.87
CA ARG A 58 3.74 0.88 12.17
C ARG A 58 3.72 1.92 13.28
N ARG A 59 4.36 3.08 13.06
CA ARG A 59 4.38 4.18 14.04
C ARG A 59 2.97 4.65 14.38
N SER A 60 2.11 4.77 13.38
CA SER A 60 0.72 5.19 13.56
C SER A 60 -0.12 4.15 14.30
N ALA A 61 0.11 2.87 14.00
CA ALA A 61 -0.55 1.77 14.72
C ALA A 61 -0.15 1.77 16.20
N GLU A 62 1.14 1.94 16.52
CA GLU A 62 1.65 2.00 17.89
C GLU A 62 1.04 3.19 18.66
N ASN A 63 0.99 4.38 18.05
CA ASN A 63 0.39 5.59 18.65
C ASN A 63 -1.11 5.43 18.97
N LEU A 64 -1.84 4.65 18.16
CA LEU A 64 -3.27 4.40 18.33
C LEU A 64 -3.57 3.11 19.11
N GLY A 65 -2.54 2.43 19.63
CA GLY A 65 -2.69 1.18 20.39
C GLY A 65 -3.14 -0.02 19.57
N LEU A 66 -2.96 0.02 18.24
CA LEU A 66 -3.26 -1.07 17.32
C LEU A 66 -2.08 -2.05 17.23
N LYS A 67 -2.38 -3.34 17.10
CA LYS A 67 -1.36 -4.37 16.90
C LYS A 67 -1.13 -4.62 15.42
N LEU A 68 0.07 -4.31 14.94
CA LEU A 68 0.59 -4.71 13.64
C LEU A 68 1.56 -5.88 13.84
N GLU A 69 1.20 -7.05 13.34
CA GLU A 69 1.97 -8.29 13.50
C GLU A 69 2.32 -8.88 12.13
N ILE A 70 3.48 -9.54 12.07
CA ILE A 70 3.91 -10.28 10.89
C ILE A 70 3.41 -11.70 11.01
N LEU A 71 2.64 -12.15 10.01
CA LEU A 71 2.22 -13.52 9.91
C LEU A 71 3.25 -14.30 9.07
N ASN A 72 3.99 -15.17 9.74
CA ASN A 72 4.94 -16.06 9.09
C ASN A 72 4.17 -17.14 8.32
N GLY A 73 4.34 -17.15 7.01
CA GLY A 73 3.94 -18.22 6.11
C GLY A 73 4.99 -18.44 5.03
N ASP A 74 4.64 -19.15 3.96
CA ASP A 74 5.54 -19.35 2.82
C ASP A 74 5.87 -17.98 2.18
N PRO A 75 7.13 -17.51 2.27
CA PRO A 75 7.52 -16.21 1.75
C PRO A 75 7.59 -16.19 0.21
N ASP A 76 7.61 -17.35 -0.46
CA ASP A 76 7.62 -17.48 -1.92
C ASP A 76 6.21 -17.54 -2.54
N LEU A 77 5.18 -17.78 -1.72
CA LEU A 77 3.79 -17.78 -2.17
C LEU A 77 3.38 -16.41 -2.72
N ASP A 78 2.54 -16.41 -3.77
CA ASP A 78 1.97 -15.18 -4.30
C ASP A 78 1.19 -14.44 -3.19
N PRO A 79 1.50 -13.16 -2.91
CA PRO A 79 0.84 -12.43 -1.83
C PRO A 79 -0.68 -12.37 -1.96
N LYS A 80 -1.22 -12.26 -3.18
CA LYS A 80 -2.68 -12.19 -3.39
C LYS A 80 -3.34 -13.54 -3.14
N GLU A 81 -2.67 -14.64 -3.46
CA GLU A 81 -3.13 -15.99 -3.11
C GLU A 81 -3.10 -16.21 -1.60
N ALA A 82 -1.96 -15.92 -0.95
CA ALA A 82 -1.80 -16.04 0.50
C ALA A 82 -2.89 -15.26 1.27
N LEU A 83 -3.15 -14.01 0.88
CA LEU A 83 -4.16 -13.17 1.55
C LEU A 83 -5.57 -13.71 1.35
N ARG A 84 -5.91 -14.23 0.17
CA ARG A 84 -7.24 -14.82 -0.08
C ARG A 84 -7.45 -16.07 0.76
N GLU A 85 -6.45 -16.95 0.83
CA GLU A 85 -6.52 -18.15 1.66
C GLU A 85 -6.70 -17.79 3.15
N LEU A 86 -5.92 -16.84 3.65
CA LEU A 86 -5.98 -16.37 5.04
C LEU A 86 -7.31 -15.67 5.35
N ALA A 87 -7.80 -14.84 4.44
CA ALA A 87 -9.06 -14.13 4.62
C ALA A 87 -10.24 -15.10 4.65
N PHE A 88 -10.23 -16.12 3.80
CA PHE A 88 -11.24 -17.17 3.78
C PHE A 88 -11.23 -18.01 5.06
N LYS A 89 -10.06 -18.45 5.52
CA LYS A 89 -9.92 -19.28 6.74
C LYS A 89 -10.32 -18.54 8.03
N ASN A 90 -9.95 -17.26 8.14
CA ASN A 90 -10.04 -16.52 9.39
C ASN A 90 -11.12 -15.44 9.41
N ASN A 91 -11.94 -15.33 8.36
CA ASN A 91 -12.96 -14.28 8.19
C ASN A 91 -12.36 -12.85 8.33
N SER A 92 -11.14 -12.69 7.82
CA SER A 92 -10.40 -11.43 7.85
C SER A 92 -10.79 -10.51 6.69
N ILE A 93 -10.46 -9.23 6.81
CA ILE A 93 -10.77 -8.18 5.83
C ILE A 93 -9.52 -7.89 5.01
N ILE A 94 -9.56 -8.12 3.71
CA ILE A 94 -8.47 -7.72 2.81
C ILE A 94 -8.47 -6.20 2.67
N VAL A 95 -7.32 -5.55 2.80
CA VAL A 95 -7.16 -4.11 2.53
C VAL A 95 -6.36 -3.96 1.25
N THR A 96 -6.92 -3.28 0.24
CA THR A 96 -6.29 -3.16 -1.08
C THR A 96 -6.65 -1.86 -1.77
N SER A 97 -5.71 -1.30 -2.53
CA SER A 97 -5.98 -0.21 -3.50
C SER A 97 -6.05 -0.72 -4.94
N ASP A 98 -5.89 -2.02 -5.17
CA ASP A 98 -6.08 -2.68 -6.46
C ASP A 98 -7.55 -3.07 -6.68
N TYR A 99 -8.16 -2.53 -7.73
CA TYR A 99 -9.54 -2.82 -8.09
C TYR A 99 -9.75 -4.30 -8.41
N VAL A 100 -8.78 -4.95 -9.06
CA VAL A 100 -8.90 -6.36 -9.46
C VAL A 100 -8.90 -7.26 -8.23
N SER A 101 -7.94 -7.07 -7.32
CA SER A 101 -7.92 -7.76 -6.01
C SER A 101 -9.25 -7.58 -5.26
N ALA A 102 -9.80 -6.35 -5.23
CA ALA A 102 -11.05 -6.08 -4.54
C ALA A 102 -12.26 -6.76 -5.18
N ALA A 103 -12.35 -6.75 -6.52
CA ALA A 103 -13.44 -7.39 -7.25
C ALA A 103 -13.42 -8.91 -7.06
N ILE A 104 -12.24 -9.53 -7.11
CA ILE A 104 -12.06 -10.97 -6.87
C ILE A 104 -12.46 -11.32 -5.44
N ALA A 105 -11.99 -10.56 -4.44
CA ALA A 105 -12.35 -10.80 -3.03
C ALA A 105 -13.87 -10.75 -2.82
N LYS A 106 -14.55 -9.75 -3.38
CA LYS A 106 -16.02 -9.63 -3.34
C LYS A 106 -16.72 -10.83 -3.99
N ALA A 107 -16.25 -11.25 -5.17
CA ALA A 107 -16.81 -12.40 -5.89
C ALA A 107 -16.68 -13.71 -5.09
N LEU A 108 -15.62 -13.84 -4.30
CA LEU A 108 -15.36 -14.98 -3.42
C LEU A 108 -16.06 -14.87 -2.05
N GLY A 109 -16.87 -13.83 -1.81
CA GLY A 109 -17.52 -13.60 -0.52
C GLY A 109 -16.57 -13.17 0.61
N ILE A 110 -15.35 -12.74 0.26
CA ILE A 110 -14.35 -12.28 1.21
C ILE A 110 -14.59 -10.79 1.50
N LYS A 111 -14.55 -10.41 2.78
CA LYS A 111 -14.65 -9.00 3.20
C LYS A 111 -13.45 -8.23 2.67
N VAL A 112 -13.71 -7.06 2.05
CA VAL A 112 -12.65 -6.20 1.52
C VAL A 112 -12.90 -4.74 1.87
N LEU A 113 -11.84 -4.09 2.32
CA LEU A 113 -11.74 -2.64 2.46
C LEU A 113 -10.92 -2.14 1.26
N TYR A 114 -11.63 -1.64 0.27
CA TYR A 114 -11.06 -1.09 -0.95
C TYR A 114 -11.14 0.42 -0.95
N GLU A 115 -10.04 1.08 -1.27
CA GLU A 115 -10.04 2.50 -1.59
C GLU A 115 -9.03 2.76 -2.71
N LYS A 116 -9.48 3.51 -3.72
CA LYS A 116 -8.61 3.86 -4.83
C LYS A 116 -7.47 4.73 -4.31
N ALA A 117 -6.24 4.39 -4.67
CA ALA A 117 -5.09 5.22 -4.33
C ALA A 117 -5.32 6.66 -4.82
N LYS A 118 -5.29 7.63 -3.91
CA LYS A 118 -5.29 9.05 -4.28
C LYS A 118 -3.94 9.34 -4.91
N VAL A 119 -3.91 9.35 -6.25
CA VAL A 119 -2.80 9.91 -7.00
C VAL A 119 -3.03 11.41 -7.04
N GLU A 120 -2.36 12.15 -6.16
CA GLU A 120 -2.27 13.60 -6.32
C GLU A 120 -1.42 13.86 -7.56
N ARG A 121 -2.04 14.40 -8.61
CA ARG A 121 -1.33 14.79 -9.83
C ARG A 121 -0.62 16.12 -9.59
N CYS A 122 0.41 16.12 -8.73
CA CYS A 122 1.19 17.31 -8.43
C CYS A 122 2.01 17.80 -9.64
N LEU A 123 2.23 16.93 -10.64
CA LEU A 123 2.98 17.29 -11.84
C LEU A 123 2.19 18.18 -12.81
N ASP A 124 0.87 18.09 -12.81
CA ASP A 124 0.00 18.87 -13.70
C ASP A 124 0.22 20.37 -13.51
N ALA A 125 0.54 20.80 -12.29
CA ALA A 125 0.84 22.19 -11.95
C ALA A 125 2.09 22.75 -12.66
N PHE A 126 3.01 21.90 -13.15
CA PHE A 126 4.21 22.33 -13.87
C PHE A 126 3.99 22.47 -15.38
N PHE A 127 2.90 21.92 -15.92
CA PHE A 127 2.60 21.93 -17.37
C PHE A 127 1.73 23.13 -17.76
N GLU A 128 2.32 24.33 -17.66
CA GLU A 128 1.73 25.57 -18.19
C GLU A 128 1.94 25.71 -19.71
N ASP A 129 1.29 26.70 -20.32
CA ASP A 129 1.47 27.03 -21.74
C ASP A 129 2.95 27.18 -22.12
N GLY A 130 3.35 26.47 -23.17
CA GLY A 130 4.71 26.41 -23.67
C GLY A 130 5.64 25.44 -22.94
N VAL A 131 5.23 24.78 -21.85
CA VAL A 131 6.03 23.73 -21.20
C VAL A 131 5.86 22.40 -21.93
N MET A 132 6.97 21.83 -22.42
CA MET A 132 6.97 20.56 -23.16
C MET A 132 7.34 19.35 -22.29
N SER A 133 8.18 19.55 -21.26
CA SER A 133 8.59 18.46 -20.36
C SER A 133 9.05 18.99 -19.01
N VAL A 134 8.88 18.16 -17.97
CA VAL A 134 9.38 18.39 -16.62
C VAL A 134 10.51 17.40 -16.36
N HIS A 135 11.63 17.88 -15.82
CA HIS A 135 12.83 17.11 -15.49
C HIS A 135 13.01 17.16 -13.98
N LEU A 136 12.87 16.00 -13.35
CA LEU A 136 13.07 15.81 -11.91
C LEU A 136 14.36 15.02 -11.70
N LYS A 137 15.26 15.57 -10.90
CA LYS A 137 16.49 14.90 -10.48
C LYS A 137 16.67 15.13 -8.99
N GLU A 138 16.95 14.07 -8.26
CA GLU A 138 17.18 14.12 -6.82
C GLU A 138 18.26 15.15 -6.47
N GLY A 139 18.03 15.90 -5.38
CA GLY A 139 18.93 16.97 -4.92
C GLY A 139 18.90 18.25 -5.77
N LEU A 140 18.05 18.34 -6.80
CA LEU A 140 17.89 19.54 -7.63
C LEU A 140 16.44 20.02 -7.65
N PRO A 141 16.21 21.34 -7.79
CA PRO A 141 14.87 21.86 -8.00
C PRO A 141 14.29 21.35 -9.34
N PRO A 142 12.97 21.15 -9.44
CA PRO A 142 12.30 20.80 -10.70
C PRO A 142 12.65 21.78 -11.81
N ARG A 143 12.95 21.25 -13.01
CA ARG A 143 13.21 22.07 -14.20
C ARG A 143 12.20 21.77 -15.29
N VAL A 144 11.82 22.79 -16.05
CA VAL A 144 10.91 22.64 -17.19
C VAL A 144 11.64 22.98 -18.49
N LYS A 145 11.38 22.21 -19.55
CA LYS A 145 11.78 22.57 -20.92
C LYS A 145 10.60 23.27 -21.57
N ARG A 146 10.80 24.52 -21.97
CA ARG A 146 9.81 25.26 -22.76
C ARG A 146 10.10 25.15 -24.25
N GLY A 147 9.05 24.95 -25.03
CA GLY A 147 9.08 24.98 -26.50
C GLY A 147 8.93 26.40 -27.03
N LYS A 148 9.26 26.59 -28.30
CA LYS A 148 8.88 27.76 -29.08
C LYS A 148 7.93 27.32 -30.18
#